data_AF-A0A662QI84-F1
#
_entry.id   AF-A0A662QI84-F1
#
_cell.length_a   1.000
_cell.length_b   1.000
_cell.length_c   1.000
_cell.angle_alpha   90.00
_cell.angle_beta   90.00
_cell.angle_gamma   90.00
#
_symmetry.space_group_name_H-M   'P 1'
#
loop_
_entity.id
_entity.type
_entity.pdbx_description
1 polymer ?
#
loop_
_entity_poly.entity_id
_entity_poly.type
_entity_poly.pdbx_seq_one_letter_code
_entity_poly.pdbx_strand_id
1 'polypeptide(L)' 'MRKIFHRLVDPDEAVKLVAERISPLGVERVPLLDAVGRILAEDVYARIDHPPFDRSLVDGYAVRAEDVYEADEEN' A
#
# COMPACT_ATOMS: atom_id res chain seq x y z
N MET A 1 38.21 28.60 -9.79
CA MET A 1 37.23 29.69 -9.95
C MET A 1 36.39 29.75 -8.67
N ARG A 2 36.37 30.87 -7.95
CA ARG A 2 35.65 30.98 -6.66
C ARG A 2 34.19 31.35 -6.96
N LYS A 3 33.23 30.48 -6.61
CA LYS A 3 31.79 30.84 -6.69
C LYS A 3 31.52 31.90 -5.62
N ILE A 4 31.21 33.11 -6.05
CA ILE A 4 30.82 34.21 -5.15
C ILE A 4 29.30 34.20 -5.10
N PHE A 5 28.73 33.77 -3.97
CA PHE A 5 27.29 33.87 -3.74
C PHE A 5 26.99 35.29 -3.25
N HIS A 6 26.32 36.10 -4.08
CA HIS A 6 26.08 37.51 -3.81
C HIS A 6 25.09 37.76 -2.66
N ARG A 7 24.30 36.75 -2.27
CA ARG A 7 23.39 36.78 -1.13
C ARG A 7 23.21 35.36 -0.59
N LEU A 8 23.51 35.17 0.70
CA LEU A 8 23.17 33.95 1.42
C LEU A 8 21.80 34.14 2.06
N VAL A 9 20.98 33.09 1.97
CA VAL A 9 19.71 33.01 2.68
C VAL A 9 19.84 31.96 3.77
N ASP A 10 18.98 32.04 4.77
CA ASP A 10 18.88 30.99 5.76
C ASP A 10 18.48 29.64 5.10
N PRO A 11 18.99 28.48 5.56
CA PRO A 11 18.62 27.19 4.99
C PRO A 11 17.11 26.95 4.90
N ASP A 12 16.33 27.39 5.88
CA ASP A 12 14.87 27.22 5.87
C ASP A 12 14.21 28.11 4.81
N GLU A 13 14.76 29.31 4.58
CA GLU A 13 14.32 30.19 3.50
C GLU A 13 14.67 29.59 2.12
N ALA A 14 15.84 28.97 1.98
CA ALA A 14 16.23 28.27 0.75
C ALA A 14 15.28 27.10 0.43
N VAL A 15 14.93 26.29 1.44
CA VAL A 15 13.99 25.17 1.27
C VAL A 15 12.61 25.66 0.84
N LYS A 16 12.10 26.73 1.46
CA LYS A 16 10.81 27.34 1.07
C LYS A 16 10.81 27.82 -0.38
N LEU A 17 11.85 28.56 -0.78
CA LEU A 17 11.99 29.07 -2.15
C LEU A 17 12.04 27.96 -3.20
N VAL A 18 12.63 26.81 -2.88
CA VAL A 18 12.63 25.65 -3.78
C VAL A 18 11.25 25.01 -3.81
N ALA A 19 10.64 24.78 -2.65
CA ALA A 19 9.32 24.17 -2.54
C ALA A 19 8.23 24.98 -3.28
N GLU A 20 8.30 26.32 -3.24
CA GLU A 20 7.36 27.22 -3.93
C GLU A 20 7.48 27.16 -5.46
N ARG A 21 8.59 26.65 -6.00
CA ARG A 21 8.87 26.64 -7.45
C ARG A 21 8.75 25.28 -8.09
N ILE A 22 8.61 24.23 -7.29
CA ILE A 22 8.38 22.87 -7.79
C ILE A 22 6.92 22.51 -7.64
N SER A 23 6.41 21.71 -8.57
CA SER A 23 5.09 21.11 -8.49
C SER A 23 5.22 19.61 -8.70
N PRO A 24 4.31 18.80 -8.13
CA PRO A 24 4.25 17.38 -8.45
C PRO A 24 4.12 17.18 -9.96
N LEU A 25 4.81 16.17 -10.48
CA LEU A 25 4.63 15.75 -11.86
C LEU A 25 3.23 15.16 -12.06
N GLY A 26 2.82 15.05 -13.33
CA GLY A 26 1.58 14.38 -13.69
C GLY A 26 1.57 12.89 -13.32
N VAL A 27 0.41 12.28 -13.47
CA VAL A 27 0.20 10.85 -13.21
C VAL A 27 0.24 10.06 -14.52
N GLU A 28 0.69 8.82 -14.45
CA GLU A 28 0.67 7.90 -15.59
C GLU A 28 0.29 6.49 -15.12
N ARG A 29 -0.16 5.67 -16.07
CA ARG A 29 -0.36 4.24 -15.83
C ARG A 29 0.83 3.49 -16.39
N VAL A 30 1.43 2.66 -15.55
CA VAL A 30 2.56 1.81 -15.92
C VAL A 30 2.20 0.33 -15.74
N PRO A 31 2.85 -0.59 -16.46
CA PRO A 31 2.78 -2.01 -16.17
C PRO A 31 3.22 -2.31 -14.73
N LEU A 32 2.63 -3.34 -14.11
CA LEU A 32 2.91 -3.69 -12.71
C LEU A 32 4.39 -4.01 -12.46
N LEU A 33 5.05 -4.66 -13.43
CA LEU A 33 6.46 -5.02 -13.32
C LEU A 33 7.39 -3.80 -13.35
N ASP A 34 6.92 -2.68 -13.90
CA ASP A 34 7.66 -1.41 -13.97
C ASP A 34 7.30 -0.46 -12.81
N ALA A 35 6.43 -0.89 -11.88
CA ALA A 35 5.93 -0.06 -10.80
C ALA A 35 6.89 0.06 -9.60
N VAL A 36 7.92 -0.79 -9.52
CA VAL A 36 8.89 -0.78 -8.40
C VAL A 36 9.62 0.56 -8.34
N GLY A 37 9.60 1.20 -7.17
CA GLY A 37 10.22 2.51 -6.94
C GLY A 37 9.39 3.71 -7.40
N ARG A 38 8.19 3.49 -7.95
CA ARG A 38 7.23 4.56 -8.24
C ARG A 38 6.48 4.99 -6.98
N ILE A 39 5.86 6.15 -7.03
CA ILE A 39 4.96 6.68 -5.98
C ILE A 39 3.53 6.54 -6.47
N LEU A 40 2.64 6.00 -5.64
CA LEU A 40 1.21 5.90 -5.96
C LEU A 40 0.59 7.30 -6.10
N ALA A 41 -0.20 7.47 -7.14
CA ALA A 41 -0.94 8.71 -7.39
C ALA A 41 -2.20 8.85 -6.52
N GLU A 42 -2.77 7.72 -6.09
CA GLU A 42 -3.99 7.62 -5.29
C GLU A 42 -3.98 6.34 -4.46
N ASP A 43 -4.86 6.27 -3.46
CA ASP A 43 -5.05 5.07 -2.63
C ASP A 43 -5.55 3.88 -3.47
N VAL A 44 -5.12 2.67 -3.11
CA VAL A 44 -5.49 1.44 -3.80
C VAL A 44 -6.31 0.55 -2.88
N TYR A 45 -7.53 0.23 -3.30
CA TYR A 45 -8.44 -0.64 -2.56
C TYR A 45 -8.62 -1.98 -3.26
N ALA A 46 -8.76 -3.05 -2.47
CA ALA A 46 -9.13 -4.35 -3.00
C ALA A 46 -10.51 -4.26 -3.67
N ARG A 47 -10.64 -4.82 -4.87
CA ARG A 47 -11.90 -4.83 -5.61
C ARG A 47 -12.75 -6.07 -5.32
N ILE A 48 -12.16 -7.07 -4.67
CA ILE A 48 -12.77 -8.35 -4.34
C ILE A 48 -12.23 -8.82 -2.98
N ASP A 49 -13.01 -9.64 -2.29
CA ASP A 49 -12.53 -10.40 -1.16
C ASP A 49 -11.52 -11.47 -1.60
N HIS A 50 -10.60 -11.82 -0.71
CA HIS A 50 -9.63 -12.88 -0.97
C HIS A 50 -9.37 -13.72 0.30
N PRO A 51 -9.83 -14.99 0.34
CA PRO A 51 -10.58 -15.70 -0.70
C PRO A 51 -11.99 -15.11 -0.89
N PRO A 52 -12.58 -15.23 -2.10
CA PRO A 52 -13.93 -14.71 -2.36
C PRO A 52 -15.05 -15.64 -1.87
N PHE A 53 -14.73 -16.67 -1.07
CA PHE A 53 -15.67 -17.66 -0.54
C PHE A 53 -15.09 -18.35 0.70
N ASP A 54 -15.96 -18.99 1.47
CA ASP A 54 -15.59 -19.81 2.61
C ASP A 54 -14.79 -21.04 2.16
N ARG A 55 -13.53 -21.13 2.60
CA ARG A 55 -12.64 -22.24 2.26
C ARG A 55 -12.14 -22.94 3.51
N SER A 56 -11.95 -24.25 3.41
CA SER A 56 -11.20 -24.98 4.42
C SER A 56 -9.73 -24.57 4.39
N LEU A 57 -9.12 -24.53 5.58
CA LEU A 57 -7.68 -24.35 5.77
C LEU A 57 -6.95 -25.71 5.85
N VAL A 58 -7.69 -26.82 5.94
CA VAL A 58 -7.18 -28.17 6.15
C VAL A 58 -7.92 -29.19 5.30
N ASP A 59 -7.37 -30.39 5.20
CA ASP A 59 -8.10 -31.56 4.69
C ASP A 59 -8.98 -32.14 5.80
N GLY A 60 -10.24 -32.40 5.51
CA GLY A 60 -11.21 -32.89 6.48
C GLY A 60 -12.62 -32.96 5.92
N TYR A 61 -13.61 -32.98 6.82
CA TYR A 61 -15.03 -33.07 6.47
C TYR A 61 -15.74 -31.78 6.88
N ALA A 62 -16.60 -31.27 6.00
CA ALA A 62 -17.49 -30.16 6.34
C ALA A 62 -18.60 -30.67 7.26
N VAL A 63 -18.77 -30.04 8.41
CA VAL A 63 -19.80 -30.37 9.40
C VAL A 63 -20.55 -29.12 9.81
N ARG A 64 -21.81 -29.28 10.25
CA ARG A 64 -22.50 -28.23 11.00
C ARG A 64 -22.07 -28.36 12.45
N ALA A 65 -21.51 -27.29 13.02
CA ALA A 65 -20.96 -27.33 14.36
C ALA A 65 -22.01 -27.78 15.41
N GLU A 66 -23.26 -27.35 15.24
CA GLU A 66 -24.38 -27.71 16.12
C GLU A 66 -24.73 -29.21 16.11
N ASP A 67 -24.47 -29.93 15.02
CA ASP A 67 -24.78 -31.36 14.94
C ASP A 67 -23.75 -32.20 15.74
N VAL A 68 -22.64 -31.60 16.22
CA VAL A 68 -21.52 -32.31 16.87
C VAL A 68 -21.16 -31.75 18.26
N TYR A 69 -21.96 -30.86 18.85
CA TYR A 69 -21.64 -30.28 20.16
C TYR A 69 -21.71 -31.27 21.32
N GLU A 70 -22.61 -32.25 21.25
CA GLU A 70 -22.79 -33.27 22.28
C GLU A 70 -21.99 -34.55 22.00
N ALA A 71 -21.17 -34.56 20.94
CA ALA A 71 -20.35 -35.72 20.61
C ALA A 71 -19.26 -35.92 21.66
N ASP A 72 -19.14 -37.14 22.18
CA ASP A 72 -18.06 -37.54 23.08
C ASP A 72 -17.40 -38.85 22.60
N GLU A 73 -16.35 -39.32 23.26
CA GLU A 73 -15.62 -40.53 22.82
C GLU A 73 -16.45 -41.81 22.99
N GLU A 74 -17.47 -41.79 23.85
CA GLU A 74 -18.34 -42.92 24.18
C GLU A 74 -19.73 -42.83 23.52
N ASN A 75 -20.11 -41.68 22.96
CA ASN A 75 -21.40 -41.41 22.30
C ASN A 75 -21.32 -40.42 21.12
#